data_AF-T1C1J8-F1
#
_entry.id   AF-T1C1J8-F1
#
_cell.length_a   1.000
_cell.length_b   1.000
_cell.length_c   1.000
_cell.angle_alpha   90.00
_cell.angle_beta   90.00
_cell.angle_gamma   90.00
#
_symmetry.space_group_name_H-M   'P 1'
#
loop_
_entity.id
_entity.type
_entity.pdbx_description
1 polymer ?
#
loop_
_entity_poly.entity_id
_entity_poly.type
_entity_poly.pdbx_seq_one_letter_code
_entity_poly.pdbx_strand_id
1 'polypeptide(L)'
;MSLLEERLDRVLLHPVAGLLILAGMLLLMFQAVFAWAAPLMDTIEWSVNALGAWVRAVMPPGALTSLLGDGIIAGAGSVLVFLPQILILFLFILVLEESGYLPRAAFLLDRLMRGAGLSGRAFIPLLSSFACAVPGIMATRSIENPRERMATIMVAPLMTCSARLPIYALLIAAFVPQRTVWRMFNLQGLVLFMLYAAGIVSALLVAF
;
A
#
# COMPACT_ATOMS: atom_id res chain seq x y z
N MET A 1 -30.56 20.61 3.74
CA MET A 1 -29.72 20.14 2.62
C MET A 1 -29.68 21.25 1.58
N SER A 2 -28.49 21.76 1.32
CA SER A 2 -28.28 22.99 0.56
C SER A 2 -28.28 22.71 -0.96
N LEU A 3 -28.78 23.64 -1.78
CA LEU A 3 -28.77 23.58 -3.25
C LEU A 3 -27.36 23.35 -3.87
N LEU A 4 -26.30 23.57 -3.09
CA LEU A 4 -24.92 23.24 -3.43
C LEU A 4 -24.64 21.72 -3.41
N GLU A 5 -25.25 20.98 -2.47
CA GLU A 5 -25.09 19.51 -2.39
C GLU A 5 -25.69 18.82 -3.62
N GLU A 6 -26.86 19.26 -4.11
CA GLU A 6 -27.50 18.68 -5.29
C GLU A 6 -26.74 18.93 -6.60
N ARG A 7 -26.07 20.08 -6.74
CA ARG A 7 -25.22 20.36 -7.91
C ARG A 7 -23.90 19.61 -7.86
N LEU A 8 -23.32 19.47 -6.67
CA LEU A 8 -22.10 18.70 -6.48
C LEU A 8 -22.37 17.20 -6.72
N ASP A 9 -23.47 16.67 -6.17
CA ASP A 9 -23.89 15.28 -6.40
C ASP A 9 -24.14 14.99 -7.88
N ARG A 10 -24.70 15.92 -8.68
CA ARG A 10 -24.90 15.71 -10.12
C ARG A 10 -23.60 15.59 -10.93
N VAL A 11 -22.54 16.30 -10.53
CA VAL A 11 -21.22 16.21 -11.17
C VAL A 11 -20.47 14.97 -10.67
N LEU A 12 -20.57 14.66 -9.37
CA LEU A 12 -19.95 13.46 -8.80
C LEU A 12 -20.62 12.16 -9.28
N LEU A 13 -21.94 12.13 -9.51
CA LEU A 13 -22.68 10.94 -9.92
C LEU A 13 -22.62 10.63 -11.43
N HIS A 14 -21.96 11.46 -12.25
CA HIS A 14 -21.82 11.16 -13.67
C HIS A 14 -20.87 9.95 -13.85
N PRO A 15 -21.25 8.90 -14.61
CA PRO A 15 -20.51 7.63 -14.69
C PRO A 15 -19.05 7.73 -15.20
N VAL A 16 -18.65 8.88 -15.77
CA VAL A 16 -17.31 9.13 -16.30
C VAL A 16 -16.62 10.24 -15.52
N ALA A 17 -17.30 11.37 -15.27
CA ALA A 17 -16.73 12.47 -14.50
C ALA A 17 -16.48 12.10 -13.03
N GLY A 18 -17.39 11.33 -12.41
CA GLY A 18 -17.21 10.83 -11.05
C GLY A 18 -16.03 9.86 -10.92
N LEU A 19 -15.83 8.98 -11.90
CA LEU A 19 -14.68 8.07 -11.93
C LEU A 19 -13.36 8.83 -12.13
N LEU A 20 -13.34 9.86 -12.99
CA LEU A 20 -12.19 10.74 -13.18
C LEU A 20 -11.86 11.56 -11.92
N ILE A 21 -12.87 12.08 -11.22
CA ILE A 21 -12.67 12.82 -9.96
C ILE A 21 -12.14 11.89 -8.88
N LEU A 22 -12.70 10.67 -8.77
CA LEU A 22 -12.21 9.65 -7.84
C LEU A 22 -10.75 9.29 -8.14
N ALA A 23 -10.42 9.00 -9.40
CA ALA A 23 -9.06 8.70 -9.82
C ALA A 23 -8.11 9.87 -9.54
N GLY A 24 -8.54 11.10 -9.80
CA GLY A 24 -7.79 12.31 -9.51
C GLY A 24 -7.55 12.51 -8.00
N MET A 25 -8.58 12.31 -7.17
CA MET A 25 -8.44 12.38 -5.72
C MET A 25 -7.47 11.31 -5.21
N LEU A 26 -7.62 10.07 -5.67
CA LEU A 26 -6.75 8.97 -5.29
C LEU A 26 -5.30 9.24 -5.69
N LEU A 27 -5.09 9.74 -6.91
CA LEU A 27 -3.78 10.14 -7.39
C LEU A 27 -3.18 11.25 -6.52
N LEU A 28 -3.98 12.26 -6.15
CA LEU A 28 -3.55 13.36 -5.29
C LEU A 28 -3.21 12.86 -3.87
N MET A 29 -4.02 11.94 -3.33
CA MET A 29 -3.76 11.28 -2.05
C MET A 29 -2.44 10.50 -2.10
N PHE A 30 -2.24 9.64 -3.10
CA PHE A 30 -0.99 8.89 -3.26
C PHE A 30 0.22 9.81 -3.42
N GLN A 31 0.09 10.85 -4.26
CA GLN A 31 1.15 11.82 -4.46
C GLN A 31 1.49 12.56 -3.17
N ALA A 32 0.49 12.99 -2.39
CA ALA A 32 0.69 13.65 -1.11
C ALA A 32 1.36 12.72 -0.09
N VAL A 33 0.88 11.48 0.02
CA VAL A 33 1.45 10.47 0.92
C VAL A 33 2.93 10.23 0.59
N PHE A 34 3.26 9.93 -0.67
CA PHE A 34 4.66 9.67 -1.03
C PHE A 34 5.54 10.92 -0.97
N ALA A 35 5.05 12.08 -1.38
CA ALA A 35 5.84 13.32 -1.36
C ALA A 35 6.15 13.80 0.06
N TRP A 36 5.23 13.62 1.01
CA TRP A 36 5.43 14.05 2.40
C TRP A 36 6.12 13.00 3.24
N ALA A 37 5.88 11.72 2.98
CA ALA A 37 6.48 10.68 3.78
C ALA A 37 7.94 10.43 3.39
N ALA A 38 8.32 10.54 2.11
CA ALA A 38 9.72 10.34 1.68
C ALA A 38 10.75 11.15 2.48
N PRO A 39 10.63 12.49 2.65
CA PRO A 39 11.61 13.24 3.45
C PRO A 39 11.62 12.84 4.93
N LEU A 40 10.47 12.45 5.50
CA LEU A 40 10.41 11.92 6.87
C LEU A 40 11.06 10.54 6.98
N MET A 41 10.92 9.69 5.97
CA MET A 41 11.58 8.38 5.92
C MET A 41 13.09 8.55 5.84
N ASP A 42 13.57 9.40 4.92
CA ASP A 42 14.99 9.64 4.69
C ASP A 42 15.68 10.23 5.93
N THR A 43 15.00 11.14 6.64
CA THR A 43 15.55 11.73 7.88
C THR A 43 15.66 10.70 9.01
N ILE A 44 14.66 9.83 9.17
CA ILE A 44 14.72 8.74 10.15
C ILE A 44 15.83 7.77 9.76
N GLU A 45 15.90 7.35 8.49
CA GLU A 45 16.92 6.44 8.00
C GLU A 45 18.33 6.98 8.22
N TRP A 46 18.56 8.26 7.90
CA TRP A 46 19.84 8.93 8.18
C TRP A 46 20.16 8.94 9.68
N SER A 47 19.18 9.24 10.54
CA SER A 47 19.38 9.28 12.00
C SER A 47 19.73 7.90 12.57
N VAL A 48 19.07 6.84 12.09
CA VAL A 48 19.32 5.44 12.49
C VAL A 48 20.72 5.02 12.03
N ASN A 49 21.09 5.34 10.79
CA ASN A 49 22.40 5.02 10.25
C ASN A 49 23.53 5.77 11.00
N ALA A 50 23.31 7.03 11.35
CA ALA A 50 24.24 7.82 12.16
C ALA A 50 24.40 7.24 13.57
N LEU A 51 23.31 6.83 14.21
CA LEU A 51 23.31 6.11 15.50
C LEU A 51 24.07 4.79 15.42
N GLY A 52 23.83 4.00 14.37
CA GLY A 52 24.54 2.74 14.12
C GLY A 52 26.05 2.96 13.92
N ALA A 53 26.44 3.98 13.16
CA ALA A 53 27.84 4.36 12.97
C ALA A 53 28.50 4.84 14.28
N TRP A 54 27.78 5.61 15.09
CA TRP A 54 28.27 6.08 16.39
C TRP A 54 28.53 4.92 17.37
N VAL A 55 27.61 3.94 17.44
CA VAL A 55 27.81 2.73 18.27
C VAL A 55 29.03 1.94 17.83
N ARG A 56 29.27 1.80 16.51
CA ARG A 56 30.47 1.14 15.97
C ARG A 56 31.76 1.91 16.26
N ALA A 57 31.70 3.23 16.40
CA ALA A 57 32.87 4.08 16.70
C ALA A 57 33.25 4.06 18.19
N VAL A 58 32.28 3.90 19.09
CA VAL A 58 32.50 3.92 20.55
C VAL A 58 32.85 2.53 21.11
N MET A 59 32.31 1.46 20.53
CA MET A 59 32.55 0.09 21.01
C MET A 59 33.68 -0.64 20.27
N PRO A 60 34.45 -1.50 20.96
CA PRO A 60 35.42 -2.37 20.32
C PRO A 60 34.75 -3.27 19.25
N PRO A 61 35.46 -3.64 18.17
CA PRO A 61 34.95 -4.58 17.18
C PRO A 61 34.70 -5.95 17.84
N GLY A 62 33.47 -6.43 17.77
CA GLY A 62 33.05 -7.69 18.36
C GLY A 62 31.60 -8.03 18.03
N ALA A 63 31.19 -9.27 18.36
CA ALA A 63 29.84 -9.77 18.08
C ALA A 63 28.72 -8.92 18.71
N LEU A 64 28.99 -8.31 19.88
CA LEU A 64 28.07 -7.39 20.57
C LEU A 64 27.82 -6.11 19.75
N THR A 65 28.86 -5.54 19.15
CA THR A 65 28.79 -4.30 18.39
C THR A 65 28.00 -4.49 17.09
N SER A 66 28.20 -5.63 16.41
CA SER A 66 27.38 -6.02 15.25
C SER A 66 25.93 -6.32 15.65
N LEU A 67 25.69 -6.95 16.81
CA LEU A 67 24.33 -7.25 17.26
C LEU A 67 23.55 -5.96 17.59
N LEU A 68 24.19 -4.99 18.25
CA LEU A 68 23.56 -3.71 18.57
C LEU A 68 23.39 -2.83 17.32
N GLY A 69 24.43 -2.66 16.51
CA GLY A 69 24.43 -1.79 15.35
C GLY A 69 23.60 -2.32 14.17
N ASP A 70 23.91 -3.54 13.71
CA ASP A 70 23.27 -4.16 12.54
C ASP A 70 22.01 -4.96 12.89
N GLY A 71 21.93 -5.49 14.11
CA GLY A 71 20.76 -6.24 14.55
C GLY A 71 19.65 -5.33 15.09
N ILE A 72 19.87 -4.74 16.25
CA ILE A 72 18.83 -4.02 16.99
C ILE A 72 18.54 -2.65 16.37
N ILE A 73 19.57 -1.84 16.13
CA ILE A 73 19.39 -0.46 15.64
C ILE A 73 18.89 -0.46 14.21
N ALA A 74 19.51 -1.22 13.29
CA ALA A 74 19.03 -1.30 11.91
C ALA A 74 17.65 -1.97 11.83
N GLY A 75 17.41 -3.02 12.64
CA GLY A 75 16.10 -3.69 12.71
C GLY A 75 14.98 -2.76 13.21
N ALA A 76 15.12 -2.14 14.37
CA ALA A 76 14.15 -1.19 14.91
C ALA A 76 14.01 0.05 14.01
N GLY A 77 15.12 0.49 13.42
CA GLY A 77 15.16 1.59 12.46
C GLY A 77 14.30 1.32 11.22
N SER A 78 14.36 0.11 10.66
CA SER A 78 13.50 -0.27 9.53
C SER A 78 12.01 -0.11 9.86
N VAL A 79 11.58 -0.48 11.07
CA VAL A 79 10.19 -0.34 11.52
C VAL A 79 9.82 1.14 11.70
N LEU A 80 10.72 1.93 12.29
CA LEU A 80 10.56 3.37 12.49
C LEU A 80 10.45 4.14 11.17
N VAL A 81 11.20 3.75 10.14
CA VAL A 81 11.15 4.37 8.81
C VAL A 81 9.77 4.18 8.17
N PHE A 82 9.04 3.08 8.43
CA PHE A 82 7.69 2.90 7.86
C PHE A 82 6.60 3.67 8.61
N LEU A 83 6.85 4.11 9.85
CA LEU A 83 5.83 4.75 10.69
C LEU A 83 5.26 6.06 10.10
N PRO A 84 6.07 6.99 9.53
CA PRO A 84 5.55 8.20 8.89
C PRO A 84 4.57 7.93 7.75
N GLN A 85 4.89 6.97 6.88
CA GLN A 85 4.03 6.59 5.75
C GLN A 85 2.65 6.16 6.25
N ILE A 86 2.62 5.32 7.29
CA ILE A 86 1.39 4.79 7.87
C ILE A 86 0.58 5.91 8.52
N LEU A 87 1.22 6.79 9.30
CA LEU A 87 0.55 7.93 9.94
C LEU A 87 -0.10 8.87 8.94
N ILE A 88 0.62 9.24 7.87
CA ILE A 88 0.08 10.13 6.82
C ILE A 88 -1.06 9.44 6.08
N LEU A 89 -0.94 8.16 5.74
CA LEU A 89 -2.01 7.41 5.10
C LEU A 89 -3.27 7.35 5.98
N PHE A 90 -3.13 7.03 7.27
CA PHE A 90 -4.26 7.01 8.21
C PHE A 90 -4.90 8.38 8.40
N LEU A 91 -4.09 9.45 8.44
CA LEU A 91 -4.59 10.83 8.48
C LEU A 91 -5.48 11.12 7.27
N PHE A 92 -5.05 10.79 6.06
CA PHE A 92 -5.85 10.99 4.85
C PHE A 92 -7.12 10.13 4.83
N ILE A 93 -7.05 8.87 5.26
CA ILE A 93 -8.23 8.01 5.35
C ILE A 93 -9.25 8.59 6.34
N LEU A 94 -8.80 9.05 7.51
CA LEU A 94 -9.67 9.70 8.50
C LEU A 94 -10.31 10.98 7.95
N VAL A 95 -9.56 11.81 7.23
CA VAL A 95 -10.11 13.02 6.58
C VAL A 95 -11.13 12.66 5.49
N LEU A 96 -10.90 11.59 4.72
CA LEU A 96 -11.84 11.09 3.72
C LEU A 96 -13.10 10.46 4.34
N GLU A 97 -12.97 9.90 5.54
CA GLU A 97 -14.07 9.35 6.32
C GLU A 97 -14.93 10.45 6.92
N GLU A 98 -14.33 11.45 7.56
CA GLU A 98 -15.06 12.58 8.16
C GLU A 98 -15.69 13.51 7.10
N SER A 99 -15.09 13.63 5.91
CA SER A 99 -15.69 14.40 4.81
C SER A 99 -16.92 13.75 4.18
N GLY A 100 -17.27 12.51 4.56
CA GLY A 100 -18.41 11.78 4.01
C GLY A 100 -18.26 11.46 2.51
N TYR A 101 -17.06 11.59 1.95
CA TYR A 101 -16.79 11.27 0.55
C TYR A 101 -16.75 9.75 0.31
N LEU A 102 -16.29 8.98 1.30
CA LEU A 102 -16.22 7.51 1.24
C LEU A 102 -17.56 6.84 0.88
N PRO A 103 -18.70 7.18 1.52
CA PRO A 103 -20.03 6.70 1.12
C PRO A 103 -20.42 7.03 -0.33
N ARG A 104 -20.08 8.23 -0.83
CA ARG A 104 -20.37 8.65 -2.21
C ARG A 104 -19.49 7.92 -3.23
N ALA A 105 -18.21 7.74 -2.94
CA ALA A 105 -17.27 6.99 -3.76
C ALA A 105 -17.70 5.51 -3.90
N ALA A 106 -18.13 4.87 -2.79
CA ALA A 106 -18.62 3.50 -2.80
C ALA A 106 -19.81 3.31 -3.76
N PHE A 107 -20.72 4.28 -3.84
CA PHE A 107 -21.90 4.22 -4.72
C PHE A 107 -21.54 4.28 -6.21
N LEU A 108 -20.54 5.09 -6.59
CA LEU A 108 -20.04 5.13 -7.97
C LEU A 108 -19.36 3.83 -8.39
N LEU A 109 -18.58 3.25 -7.47
CA LEU A 109 -17.83 2.02 -7.71
C LEU A 109 -18.70 0.77 -7.69
N ASP A 110 -19.86 0.81 -7.03
CA ASP A 110 -20.84 -0.27 -7.00
C ASP A 110 -21.36 -0.64 -8.40
N ARG A 111 -21.38 0.31 -9.33
CA ARG A 111 -21.78 0.05 -10.72
C ARG A 111 -20.70 -0.71 -11.51
N LEU A 112 -19.43 -0.51 -11.18
CA LEU A 112 -18.28 -1.17 -11.83
C LEU A 112 -18.01 -2.55 -11.22
N MET A 113 -18.08 -2.67 -9.89
CA MET A 113 -17.84 -3.94 -9.18
C MET A 113 -18.95 -4.97 -9.32
N ARG A 114 -20.18 -4.54 -9.65
CA ARG A 114 -21.29 -5.46 -10.00
C ARG A 114 -20.94 -6.45 -11.11
N GLY A 115 -20.03 -6.08 -12.03
CA GLY A 115 -19.54 -6.99 -13.08
C GLY A 115 -18.57 -8.07 -12.57
N ALA A 116 -17.99 -7.89 -11.38
CA ALA A 116 -17.04 -8.81 -10.76
C ALA A 116 -17.62 -9.58 -9.57
N GLY A 117 -18.94 -9.48 -9.31
CA GLY A 117 -19.62 -10.20 -8.21
C GLY A 117 -19.39 -9.64 -6.80
N LEU A 118 -18.80 -8.45 -6.68
CA LEU A 118 -18.49 -7.76 -5.42
C LEU A 118 -19.35 -6.49 -5.27
N SER A 119 -19.69 -6.11 -4.04
CA SER A 119 -20.35 -4.82 -3.77
C SER A 119 -19.35 -3.68 -3.88
N GLY A 120 -19.81 -2.49 -4.27
CA GLY A 120 -18.98 -1.28 -4.32
C GLY A 120 -18.33 -0.91 -2.97
N ARG A 121 -18.82 -1.48 -1.87
CA ARG A 121 -18.23 -1.32 -0.53
C ARG A 121 -16.92 -2.10 -0.35
N ALA A 122 -16.67 -3.13 -1.15
CA ALA A 122 -15.41 -3.88 -1.13
C ALA A 122 -14.24 -3.14 -1.83
N PHE A 123 -14.52 -2.18 -2.71
CA PHE A 123 -13.49 -1.45 -3.45
C PHE A 123 -12.59 -0.60 -2.56
N ILE A 124 -13.17 0.09 -1.58
CA ILE A 124 -12.45 0.97 -0.65
C ILE A 124 -11.38 0.16 0.12
N PRO A 125 -11.71 -0.98 0.75
CA PRO A 125 -10.73 -1.86 1.35
C PRO A 125 -9.67 -2.35 0.37
N LEU A 126 -10.04 -2.76 -0.84
CA LEU A 126 -9.10 -3.30 -1.84
C LEU A 126 -8.11 -2.23 -2.32
N LEU A 127 -8.58 -1.03 -2.59
CA LEU A 127 -7.73 0.07 -3.02
C LEU A 127 -6.83 0.58 -1.89
N SER A 128 -7.35 0.63 -0.66
CA SER A 128 -6.52 0.89 0.53
C SER A 128 -5.47 -0.21 0.72
N SER A 129 -5.80 -1.48 0.43
CA SER A 129 -4.89 -2.63 0.53
C SER A 129 -3.72 -2.56 -0.46
N PHE A 130 -3.92 -1.95 -1.63
CA PHE A 130 -2.82 -1.64 -2.57
C PHE A 130 -1.80 -0.67 -1.97
N ALA A 131 -2.25 0.31 -1.18
CA ALA A 131 -1.37 1.23 -0.46
C ALA A 131 -0.71 0.53 0.74
N CYS A 132 -1.54 -0.04 1.61
CA CYS A 132 -1.14 -0.79 2.79
C CYS A 132 -2.23 -1.80 3.16
N ALA A 133 -1.85 -3.07 3.31
CA ALA A 133 -2.79 -4.15 3.63
C ALA A 133 -3.48 -3.99 5.01
N VAL A 134 -2.81 -3.35 5.98
CA VAL A 134 -3.33 -3.22 7.35
C VAL A 134 -4.62 -2.38 7.42
N PRO A 135 -4.64 -1.11 6.99
CA PRO A 135 -5.86 -0.30 6.98
C PRO A 135 -6.92 -0.85 6.02
N GLY A 136 -6.49 -1.43 4.88
CA GLY A 136 -7.39 -2.09 3.95
C GLY A 136 -8.18 -3.22 4.60
N ILE A 137 -7.52 -4.09 5.37
CA ILE A 137 -8.18 -5.15 6.14
C ILE A 137 -9.07 -4.55 7.23
N MET A 138 -8.61 -3.53 7.97
CA MET A 138 -9.44 -2.87 9.01
C MET A 138 -10.72 -2.24 8.44
N ALA A 139 -10.67 -1.68 7.23
CA ALA A 139 -11.80 -1.06 6.55
C ALA A 139 -12.90 -2.07 6.15
N THR A 140 -12.57 -3.37 6.05
CA THR A 140 -13.55 -4.43 5.74
C THR A 140 -14.64 -4.58 6.82
N ARG A 141 -14.45 -3.99 8.02
CA ARG A 141 -15.47 -3.98 9.08
C ARG A 141 -16.80 -3.31 8.67
N SER A 142 -16.78 -2.49 7.62
CA SER A 142 -17.95 -1.81 7.07
C SER A 142 -18.81 -2.71 6.17
N ILE A 143 -18.31 -3.90 5.80
CA ILE A 143 -19.02 -4.86 4.95
C ILE A 143 -19.96 -5.72 5.82
N GLU A 144 -21.27 -5.57 5.58
CA GLU A 144 -22.33 -6.27 6.33
C GLU A 144 -22.35 -7.78 6.01
N ASN A 145 -22.07 -8.16 4.76
CA ASN A 145 -22.10 -9.56 4.33
C ASN A 145 -20.81 -10.30 4.76
N PRO A 146 -20.90 -11.33 5.62
CA PRO A 146 -19.72 -12.02 6.13
C PRO A 146 -18.93 -12.74 5.04
N ARG A 147 -19.59 -13.28 4.01
CA ARG A 147 -18.92 -13.99 2.91
C ARG A 147 -18.05 -13.03 2.10
N GLU A 148 -18.59 -11.85 1.81
CA GLU A 148 -17.89 -10.80 1.08
C GLU A 148 -16.74 -10.19 1.90
N ARG A 149 -16.97 -10.00 3.21
CA ARG A 149 -15.94 -9.54 4.13
C ARG A 149 -14.74 -10.51 4.15
N MET A 150 -15.00 -11.82 4.27
CA MET A 150 -13.96 -12.84 4.26
C MET A 150 -13.22 -12.92 2.92
N ALA A 151 -13.93 -12.85 1.80
CA ALA A 151 -13.30 -12.80 0.48
C ALA A 151 -12.37 -11.58 0.35
N THR A 152 -12.83 -10.40 0.78
CA THR A 152 -12.03 -9.16 0.73
C THR A 152 -10.78 -9.24 1.61
N ILE A 153 -10.90 -9.81 2.83
CA ILE A 153 -9.76 -10.03 3.73
C ILE A 153 -8.76 -11.04 3.14
N MET A 154 -9.22 -12.08 2.43
CA MET A 154 -8.33 -13.06 1.79
C MET A 154 -7.63 -12.48 0.54
N VAL A 155 -8.28 -11.58 -0.18
CA VAL A 155 -7.73 -10.94 -1.38
C VAL A 155 -6.77 -9.78 -1.03
N ALA A 156 -7.01 -9.06 0.06
CA ALA A 156 -6.19 -7.91 0.47
C ALA A 156 -4.67 -8.21 0.56
N PRO A 157 -4.22 -9.35 1.14
CA PRO A 157 -2.80 -9.72 1.16
C PRO A 157 -2.26 -10.22 -0.17
N LEU A 158 -3.08 -10.57 -1.16
CA LEU A 158 -2.60 -10.98 -2.48
C LEU A 158 -2.20 -9.75 -3.32
N MET A 159 -2.71 -8.58 -2.94
CA MET A 159 -2.27 -7.30 -3.50
C MET A 159 -0.90 -6.92 -2.94
N THR A 160 -0.03 -6.42 -3.80
CA THR A 160 1.36 -6.13 -3.43
C THR A 160 1.46 -4.71 -2.89
N CYS A 161 1.59 -4.57 -1.58
CA CYS A 161 1.87 -3.27 -0.96
C CYS A 161 3.32 -2.83 -1.21
N SER A 162 3.57 -1.52 -1.14
CA SER A 162 4.90 -0.93 -1.35
C SER A 162 5.99 -1.53 -0.46
N ALA A 163 5.64 -2.01 0.73
CA ALA A 163 6.56 -2.65 1.67
C ALA A 163 7.05 -4.05 1.23
N ARG A 164 6.35 -4.74 0.31
CA ARG A 164 6.79 -6.06 -0.19
C ARG A 164 7.82 -5.97 -1.32
N LEU A 165 7.84 -4.87 -2.07
CA LEU A 165 8.80 -4.67 -3.16
C LEU A 165 10.26 -4.74 -2.70
N PRO A 166 10.69 -4.08 -1.60
CA PRO A 166 12.05 -4.20 -1.07
C PRO A 166 12.40 -5.64 -0.69
N ILE A 167 11.46 -6.36 -0.06
CA ILE A 167 11.68 -7.75 0.38
C ILE A 167 11.84 -8.67 -0.83
N TYR A 168 10.99 -8.54 -1.85
CA TYR A 168 11.12 -9.28 -3.10
C TYR A 168 12.42 -8.95 -3.81
N ALA A 169 12.80 -7.67 -3.88
CA ALA A 169 14.06 -7.25 -4.48
C ALA A 169 15.26 -7.85 -3.74
N LEU A 170 15.25 -7.85 -2.40
CA LEU A 170 16.33 -8.39 -1.56
C LEU A 170 16.45 -9.91 -1.71
N LEU A 171 15.33 -10.64 -1.69
CA LEU A 171 15.30 -12.09 -1.91
C LEU A 171 15.74 -12.45 -3.33
N ILE A 172 15.27 -11.72 -4.34
CA ILE A 172 15.67 -11.94 -5.74
C ILE A 172 17.17 -11.65 -5.92
N ALA A 173 17.69 -10.59 -5.30
CA ALA A 173 19.11 -10.28 -5.34
C ALA A 173 19.98 -11.34 -4.65
N ALA A 174 19.49 -11.96 -3.58
CA ALA A 174 20.21 -13.00 -2.84
C ALA A 174 20.18 -14.38 -3.54
N PHE A 175 19.06 -14.78 -4.12
CA PHE A 175 18.86 -16.13 -4.66
C PHE A 175 18.96 -16.23 -6.19
N VAL A 176 18.72 -15.15 -6.93
CA VAL A 176 18.67 -15.18 -8.40
C VAL A 176 19.93 -14.56 -9.00
N PRO A 177 20.77 -15.35 -9.69
CA PRO A 177 21.99 -14.83 -10.30
C PRO A 177 21.67 -13.83 -11.41
N GLN A 178 22.47 -12.75 -11.52
CA GLN A 178 22.39 -11.76 -12.59
C GLN A 178 22.80 -12.39 -13.93
N ARG A 179 21.84 -13.05 -14.57
CA ARG A 179 21.98 -13.62 -15.91
C ARG A 179 21.03 -12.88 -16.84
N THR A 180 21.56 -12.33 -17.91
CA THR A 180 20.74 -11.77 -18.98
C THR A 180 20.18 -12.92 -19.81
N VAL A 181 18.86 -13.08 -19.78
CA VAL A 181 18.15 -13.97 -20.70
C VAL A 181 17.85 -13.15 -21.95
N TRP A 182 18.14 -13.70 -23.13
CA TRP A 182 17.73 -13.10 -24.39
C TRP A 182 18.32 -11.70 -24.67
N ARG A 183 19.55 -11.41 -24.21
CA ARG A 183 20.35 -10.19 -24.50
C ARG A 183 19.71 -8.83 -24.09
N MET A 184 18.44 -8.84 -23.65
CA MET A 184 17.62 -7.67 -23.31
C MET A 184 16.88 -7.83 -21.96
N PHE A 185 16.56 -9.05 -21.53
CA PHE A 185 15.79 -9.30 -20.30
C PHE A 185 16.68 -9.78 -19.16
N ASN A 186 16.55 -9.16 -17.98
CA ASN A 186 17.21 -9.64 -16.78
C ASN A 186 16.36 -10.73 -16.12
N LEU A 187 16.96 -11.86 -15.75
CA LEU A 187 16.29 -12.95 -15.01
C LEU A 187 15.59 -12.44 -13.75
N GLN A 188 16.20 -11.48 -13.05
CA GLN A 188 15.61 -10.86 -11.85
C GLN A 188 14.29 -10.15 -12.16
N GLY A 189 14.23 -9.42 -13.28
CA GLY A 189 13.01 -8.75 -13.74
C GLY A 189 11.93 -9.75 -14.14
N LEU A 190 12.31 -10.85 -14.79
CA LEU A 190 11.38 -11.91 -15.17
C LEU A 190 10.78 -12.62 -13.96
N VAL A 191 11.59 -12.87 -12.92
CA VAL A 191 11.13 -13.47 -11.65
C VAL A 191 10.19 -12.52 -10.93
N LEU A 192 10.52 -11.22 -10.84
CA LEU A 192 9.63 -10.22 -10.24
C LEU A 192 8.29 -10.14 -10.97
N PHE A 193 8.32 -10.16 -12.31
CA PHE A 193 7.13 -10.16 -13.15
C PHE A 193 6.27 -11.42 -12.93
N MET A 194 6.89 -12.60 -12.89
CA MET A 194 6.20 -13.85 -12.58
C MET A 194 5.55 -13.83 -11.19
N LEU A 195 6.24 -13.26 -10.20
CA LEU A 195 5.71 -13.14 -8.83
C LEU A 195 4.46 -12.24 -8.78
N TYR A 196 4.52 -11.10 -9.48
CA TYR A 196 3.37 -10.19 -9.62
C TYR A 196 2.22 -10.83 -10.39
N ALA A 197 2.51 -11.49 -11.51
CA ALA A 197 1.52 -12.18 -12.32
C ALA A 197 0.84 -13.31 -11.53
N ALA A 198 1.61 -14.12 -10.78
CA ALA A 198 1.08 -15.15 -9.90
C ALA A 198 0.18 -14.56 -8.80
N GLY A 199 0.56 -13.42 -8.22
CA GLY A 199 -0.26 -12.68 -7.26
C GLY A 199 -1.62 -12.29 -7.85
N ILE A 200 -1.62 -11.67 -9.04
CA ILE A 200 -2.86 -11.27 -9.74
C ILE A 200 -3.72 -12.50 -10.07
N VAL A 201 -3.13 -13.56 -10.61
CA VAL A 201 -3.85 -14.79 -10.98
C VAL A 201 -4.45 -15.46 -9.75
N SER A 202 -3.71 -15.55 -8.64
CA SER A 202 -4.23 -16.10 -7.39
C SER A 202 -5.38 -15.27 -6.81
N ALA A 203 -5.32 -13.93 -6.91
CA ALA A 203 -6.40 -13.05 -6.48
C ALA A 203 -7.67 -13.26 -7.33
N LEU A 204 -7.53 -13.43 -8.65
CA LEU A 204 -8.64 -13.74 -9.55
C LEU A 204 -9.25 -15.12 -9.26
N LEU A 205 -8.43 -16.13 -8.99
CA LEU A 205 -8.87 -17.48 -8.64
C LEU A 205 -9.63 -17.54 -7.31
N VAL A 206 -9.27 -16.71 -6.33
CA VAL A 206 -9.95 -16.64 -5.02
C VAL A 206 -11.23 -15.80 -5.09
N ALA A 207 -11.30 -14.86 -6.03
CA ALA A 207 -12.47 -14.01 -6.23
C ALA A 207 -13.62 -14.71 -6.99
N PHE A 208 -13.30 -15.73 -7.79
CA PHE A 208 -14.26 -16.56 -8.54
C PHE A 208 -14.75 -17.75 -7.71
#